data_AF-A0A0R2QHG7-F1
#
_entry.id   AF-A0A0R2QHG7-F1
#
_cell.length_a   1.000
_cell.length_b   1.000
_cell.length_c   1.000
_cell.angle_alpha   90.00
_cell.angle_beta   90.00
_cell.angle_gamma   90.00
#
_symmetry.space_group_name_H-M   'P 1'
#
loop_
_entity.id
_entity.type
_entity.pdbx_description
1 polymer ?
#
loop_
_entity_poly.entity_id
_entity_poly.type
_entity_poly.pdbx_seq_one_letter_code
_entity_poly.pdbx_strand_id
1 'polypeptide(L)' 'MNPTNYLYLSAILFSIGAVGVIVRKNAIVVFMCIELMLNAANLAFVTFAKINGNLEGQVMAFFTMVVAACEVV' A
#
# COMPACT_ATOMS: atom_id res chain seq x y z
N MET A 1 -4.15 15.08 -14.44
CA MET A 1 -4.63 13.85 -13.77
C MET A 1 -4.98 14.20 -12.33
N ASN A 2 -6.21 13.96 -11.87
CA ASN A 2 -6.64 14.33 -10.52
C ASN A 2 -5.99 13.41 -9.47
N PRO A 3 -5.35 13.95 -8.41
CA PRO A 3 -4.73 13.16 -7.37
C PRO A 3 -5.75 12.29 -6.62
N THR A 4 -7.00 12.73 -6.51
CA THR A 4 -8.11 12.00 -5.88
C THR A 4 -8.35 10.61 -6.51
N ASN A 5 -8.10 10.45 -7.81
CA ASN A 5 -8.27 9.17 -8.49
C ASN A 5 -7.30 8.10 -7.96
N TYR A 6 -6.09 8.49 -7.58
CA TYR A 6 -5.11 7.59 -6.99
C TYR A 6 -5.49 7.18 -5.56
N LEU A 7 -6.22 8.05 -4.85
CA LEU A 7 -6.73 7.74 -3.52
C LEU A 7 -7.85 6.68 -3.58
N TYR A 8 -8.75 6.79 -4.57
CA TYR A 8 -9.72 5.74 -4.84
C TYR A 8 -9.05 4.43 -5.25
N LEU A 9 -8.03 4.49 -6.10
CA LEU A 9 -7.26 3.31 -6.49
C LEU A 9 -6.58 2.65 -5.28
N SER A 10 -5.93 3.42 -4.40
CA SER A 10 -5.33 2.86 -3.18
C SER A 10 -6.38 2.20 -2.28
N ALA A 11 -7.55 2.80 -2.12
CA ALA A 11 -8.62 2.23 -1.30
C ALA A 11 -9.13 0.89 -1.87
N ILE A 12 -9.27 0.81 -3.20
CA ILE A 12 -9.69 -0.42 -3.89
C ILE A 12 -8.63 -1.51 -3.72
N LEU A 13 -7.35 -1.20 -3.99
CA LEU A 13 -6.26 -2.18 -3.87
C LEU A 13 -6.09 -2.68 -2.43
N PHE A 14 -6.16 -1.78 -1.45
CA PHE A 14 -6.10 -2.15 -0.04
C PHE A 14 -7.26 -3.06 0.37
N SER A 15 -8.47 -2.76 -0.10
CA SER A 15 -9.66 -3.58 0.16
C SER A 15 -9.54 -4.97 -0.46
N ILE A 16 -9.01 -5.08 -1.68
CA ILE A 16 -8.73 -6.38 -2.33
C ILE A 16 -7.72 -7.19 -1.52
N GLY A 17 -6.64 -6.54 -1.06
CA GLY A 17 -5.65 -7.17 -0.19
C GLY A 17 -6.27 -7.65 1.13
N ALA A 18 -7.06 -6.80 1.79
CA ALA A 18 -7.73 -7.12 3.06
C ALA A 18 -8.70 -8.30 2.92
N VAL A 19 -9.52 -8.33 1.86
CA VAL A 19 -10.39 -9.47 1.55
C VAL A 19 -9.55 -10.71 1.28
N GLY A 20 -8.44 -10.58 0.56
CA GLY A 20 -7.49 -11.66 0.31
C GLY A 20 -6.93 -12.28 1.59
N VAL A 21 -6.51 -11.45 2.56
CA VAL A 21 -6.00 -11.91 3.86
C VAL A 21 -7.04 -12.73 4.63
N ILE A 22 -8.31 -12.32 4.62
CA ILE A 22 -9.39 -13.00 5.36
C ILE A 22 -9.82 -14.30 4.68
N VAL A 23 -9.90 -14.31 3.34
CA VAL A 23 -10.48 -15.42 2.57
C VAL A 23 -9.46 -16.54 2.33
N ARG A 24 -8.17 -16.21 2.23
CA ARG A 24 -7.14 -17.17 1.81
C ARG A 24 -6.60 -17.95 2.99
N LYS A 25 -6.60 -19.28 2.85
CA LYS A 25 -6.04 -20.22 3.84
C LYS A 25 -4.56 -20.53 3.63
N ASN A 26 -4.00 -20.20 2.46
CA ASN A 26 -2.60 -20.44 2.16
C ASN A 26 -1.75 -19.27 2.68
N ALA A 27 -0.85 -19.54 3.61
CA ALA A 27 0.03 -18.55 4.23
C ALA A 27 0.81 -17.72 3.18
N ILE A 28 1.30 -18.35 2.12
CA ILE A 28 2.05 -17.64 1.05
C ILE A 28 1.16 -16.60 0.36
N VAL A 29 -0.11 -16.96 0.11
CA VAL A 29 -1.06 -16.04 -0.52
C VAL A 29 -1.43 -14.90 0.43
N VAL A 30 -1.53 -15.19 1.73
CA VAL A 30 -1.77 -14.16 2.76
C VAL A 30 -0.63 -13.14 2.77
N PHE A 31 0.64 -13.56 2.76
CA PHE A 31 1.78 -12.65 2.65
C PHE A 31 1.75 -11.82 1.36
N MET A 32 1.40 -12.43 0.22
CA MET A 32 1.24 -11.70 -1.04
C MET A 32 0.10 -10.66 -0.98
N CYS A 33 -0.97 -10.93 -0.24
CA CYS A 33 -2.03 -9.96 0.01
C CYS A 33 -1.58 -8.82 0.92
N ILE A 34 -0.73 -9.10 1.92
CA ILE A 34 -0.14 -8.08 2.79
C ILE A 34 0.77 -7.14 1.96
N GLU A 35 1.61 -7.69 1.09
CA GLU A 35 2.43 -6.91 0.14
C GLU A 35 1.59 -5.97 -0.74
N LEU A 36 0.43 -6.45 -1.22
CA LEU A 36 -0.51 -5.63 -1.97
C LEU A 36 -1.09 -4.49 -1.11
N MET A 37 -1.42 -4.76 0.15
CA MET A 37 -1.92 -3.75 1.10
C MET A 37 -0.86 -2.68 1.39
N LEU A 38 0.41 -3.08 1.58
CA LEU A 38 1.52 -2.16 1.80
C LEU A 38 1.78 -1.27 0.57
N ASN A 39 1.70 -1.82 -0.64
CA ASN A 39 1.79 -1.04 -1.88
C ASN A 39 0.63 -0.04 -2.02
N ALA A 40 -0.59 -0.44 -1.64
CA ALA A 40 -1.73 0.45 -1.63
C ALA A 40 -1.56 1.62 -0.62
N ALA A 41 -1.01 1.34 0.57
CA ALA A 41 -0.68 2.37 1.55
C ALA A 41 0.37 3.35 1.03
N ASN A 42 1.41 2.86 0.35
CA ASN A 42 2.44 3.70 -0.29
C ASN A 42 1.84 4.63 -1.34
N LEU A 43 0.91 4.14 -2.16
CA LEU A 43 0.21 4.97 -3.14
C LEU A 43 -0.59 6.09 -2.46
N ALA A 44 -1.25 5.80 -1.32
CA ALA A 44 -1.96 6.80 -0.54
C ALA A 44 -0.99 7.87 0.02
N PHE A 45 0.12 7.46 0.63
CA PHE A 45 1.12 8.39 1.18
C PHE A 45 1.70 9.32 0.12
N VAL A 46 2.10 8.79 -1.04
CA VAL A 46 2.64 9.60 -2.14
C VAL A 46 1.57 10.53 -2.72
N THR A 47 0.31 10.09 -2.77
CA THR A 47 -0.80 10.92 -3.25
C THR A 47 -1.07 12.08 -2.29
N PHE A 48 -1.10 11.84 -0.97
CA PHE A 48 -1.25 12.90 0.03
C PHE A 48 -0.07 13.87 0.03
N ALA A 49 1.16 13.39 -0.10
CA ALA A 49 2.34 14.23 -0.25
C ALA A 49 2.22 15.17 -1.46
N LYS A 50 1.70 14.65 -2.58
CA LYS A 50 1.45 15.43 -3.80
C LYS A 50 0.34 16.47 -3.64
N ILE A 51 -0.73 16.16 -2.90
CA ILE A 51 -1.82 17.10 -2.63
C ILE A 51 -1.35 18.24 -1.70
N ASN A 52 -0.56 17.90 -0.69
CA ASN A 52 -0.08 18.84 0.33
C ASN A 52 1.18 19.60 -0.10
N GLY A 53 1.83 19.20 -1.20
CA GLY A 53 3.05 19.83 -1.71
C GLY A 53 4.29 19.55 -0.84
N ASN A 54 4.30 18.47 -0.07
CA ASN A 54 5.42 18.08 0.79
C ASN A 54 6.06 16.75 0.33
N LEU A 55 7.19 16.39 0.94
CA LEU A 55 7.93 15.16 0.64
C LEU A 55 7.74 14.06 1.70
N GLU A 56 6.98 14.34 2.76
CA GLU A 56 6.87 13.45 3.93
C GLU A 56 6.27 12.08 3.58
N GLY A 57 5.24 12.05 2.72
CA GLY A 57 4.65 10.78 2.29
C GLY A 57 5.58 9.93 1.41
N GLN A 58 6.55 10.54 0.73
CA GLN A 58 7.57 9.80 -0.02
C GLN A 58 8.60 9.17 0.93
N VAL A 59 8.99 9.89 1.99
CA VAL A 59 9.86 9.36 3.05
C VAL A 59 9.18 8.17 3.74
N MET A 60 7.90 8.28 4.07
CA MET A 60 7.16 7.17 4.67
C MET A 60 7.11 5.95 3.74
N ALA A 61 6.80 6.15 2.46
CA ALA A 61 6.76 5.06 1.48
C ALA A 61 8.11 4.34 1.33
N PHE A 62 9.22 5.06 1.45
CA PHE A 62 10.55 4.47 1.47
C PHE A 62 10.75 3.53 2.65
N PHE A 63 10.39 3.94 3.88
CA PHE A 63 10.46 3.06 5.04
C PHE A 63 9.53 1.86 4.92
N THR A 64 8.32 2.03 4.38
CA THR A 64 7.40 0.91 4.15
C THR A 64 7.98 -0.11 3.16
N MET A 65 8.68 0.33 2.10
CA MET A 65 9.37 -0.59 1.19
C MET A 65 10.49 -1.38 1.89
N VAL A 66 11.22 -0.76 2.81
CA VAL A 66 12.25 -1.45 3.60
C VAL A 66 11.62 -2.49 4.54
N VAL A 67 10.51 -2.14 5.20
CA VAL A 67 9.79 -3.07 6.09
C VAL A 67 9.24 -4.27 5.30
N ALA A 68 8.63 -4.02 4.13
CA ALA A 68 8.16 -5.08 3.24
C ALA A 68 9.30 -6.02 2.82
N ALA A 69 10.47 -5.46 2.47
CA ALA A 69 11.65 -6.25 2.12
C ALA A 69 12.16 -7.11 3.29
N CYS A 70 12.00 -6.67 4.55
CA CYS A 70 12.36 -7.45 5.73
C CYS A 70 11.33 -8.54 6.09
N GLU A 71 10.06 -8.41 5.70
CA GLU A 71 9.01 -9.36 6.04
C GLU A 71 9.14 -10.70 5.27
N VAL A 72 9.73 -10.68 4.07
CA VAL A 72 9.76 -11.82 3.13
C VAL A 72 11.04 -12.68 3.26
N VAL A 73 11.84 -12.50 4.31
CA VAL A 73 13.14 -13.19 4.52
C VAL A 73 13.04 -14.32 5.55
#